data_AF-A0A098GG47-F1
#
_entry.id   AF-A0A098GG47-F1
#
_cell.length_a   1.000
_cell.length_b   1.000
_cell.length_c   1.000
_cell.angle_alpha   90.00
_cell.angle_beta   90.00
_cell.angle_gamma   90.00
#
_symmetry.space_group_name_H-M   'P 1'
#
loop_
_entity.id
_entity.type
_entity.pdbx_description
1 polymer ?
#
loop_
_entity_poly.entity_id
_entity_poly.type
_entity_poly.pdbx_seq_one_letter_code
_entity_poly.pdbx_strand_id
1 'polypeptide(L)'
;MDNSVMDNASDMNQPPVEPVVQQQAERLFKQSELNEIVGRAKHEAVESFKRQQQQVQQPQQAANSQRYLSEEDIKRVAAEELSRQKSEWEKESLERAYAEAAQRIVDTYKQKIATGKDKYQDFDTVTNSVDMRYYPNVVQLLAEYVDNASDVLYDLAKNRSKLYQLESACQHNPQDAIYEMKRLSESIKSNETASQIKHANTPLSQQRPSNTGMDSGLPLSVRDYKRKYPG
;
A
#
# COMPACT_ATOMS: atom_id res chain seq x y z
N MET A 1 10.08 52.88 -19.12
CA MET A 1 9.47 52.76 -17.79
C MET A 1 10.09 51.53 -17.16
N ASP A 2 11.22 51.77 -16.52
CA ASP A 2 11.95 50.83 -15.68
C ASP A 2 11.09 50.42 -14.49
N ASN A 3 10.98 49.12 -14.24
CA ASN A 3 10.51 48.63 -12.95
C ASN A 3 11.57 47.75 -12.32
N SER A 4 12.27 48.39 -11.39
CA SER A 4 13.33 47.88 -10.54
C SER A 4 12.89 46.69 -9.68
N VAL A 5 13.77 45.70 -9.64
CA VAL A 5 14.41 45.17 -8.43
C VAL A 5 13.69 45.47 -7.11
N MET A 6 13.16 44.42 -6.48
CA MET A 6 13.28 44.27 -5.04
C MET A 6 13.75 42.86 -4.71
N ASP A 7 15.02 42.83 -4.30
CA ASP A 7 15.62 41.83 -3.42
C ASP A 7 14.67 41.52 -2.26
N ASN A 8 14.38 40.23 -2.08
CA ASN A 8 13.89 39.73 -0.80
C ASN A 8 14.69 38.48 -0.44
N ALA A 9 15.96 38.71 -0.17
CA ALA A 9 16.84 37.75 0.48
C ALA A 9 16.88 38.11 1.97
N SER A 10 16.13 37.38 2.79
CA SER A 10 16.44 37.16 4.21
C SER A 10 15.48 36.12 4.79
N ASP A 11 16.08 35.22 5.55
CA ASP A 11 15.46 34.48 6.65
C ASP A 11 14.70 33.20 6.29
N MET A 12 15.40 32.06 6.43
CA MET A 12 15.08 31.10 7.49
C MET A 12 16.03 29.91 7.44
N ASN A 13 17.05 29.95 8.28
CA ASN A 13 17.86 28.80 8.66
C ASN A 13 17.19 28.13 9.88
N GLN A 14 16.20 27.27 9.64
CA GLN A 14 15.64 26.39 10.68
C GLN A 14 16.33 25.02 10.60
N PRO A 15 16.86 24.49 11.71
CA PRO A 15 17.35 23.13 11.75
C PRO A 15 16.19 22.15 11.49
N PRO A 16 16.44 21.03 10.78
CA PRO A 16 15.40 20.07 10.45
C PRO A 16 14.86 19.44 11.73
N VAL A 17 13.58 19.67 12.00
CA VAL A 17 12.84 19.02 13.08
C VAL A 17 12.51 17.61 12.60
N GLU A 18 13.27 16.62 13.06
CA GLU A 18 12.97 15.20 12.83
C GLU A 18 11.60 14.86 13.43
N PRO A 19 10.64 14.31 12.65
CA PRO A 19 9.39 13.83 13.21
C PRO A 19 9.68 12.55 14.00
N VAL A 20 9.71 12.67 15.32
CA VAL A 20 9.70 11.54 16.26
C VAL A 20 8.39 10.78 16.06
N VAL A 21 8.42 9.73 15.24
CA VAL A 21 7.32 8.78 15.10
C VAL A 21 7.20 8.03 16.44
N GLN A 22 6.37 8.54 17.33
CA GLN A 22 5.92 7.83 18.52
C GLN A 22 5.14 6.60 18.05
N GLN A 23 5.84 5.47 17.94
CA GLN A 23 5.20 4.16 17.97
C GLN A 23 4.37 4.11 19.25
N GLN A 24 3.06 4.27 19.12
CA GLN A 24 2.12 4.04 20.21
C GLN A 24 2.20 2.56 20.52
N ALA A 25 3.13 2.20 21.41
CA ALA A 25 3.20 0.88 21.98
C ALA A 25 1.80 0.54 22.50
N GLU A 26 1.23 -0.55 22.00
CA GLU A 26 -0.01 -1.12 22.49
C GLU A 26 0.09 -1.18 24.02
N ARG A 27 -0.67 -0.31 24.69
CA ARG A 27 -0.62 -0.20 26.14
C ARG A 27 -1.22 -1.50 26.68
N LEU A 28 -0.35 -2.40 27.12
CA LEU A 28 -0.71 -3.54 27.93
C LEU A 28 -1.29 -3.01 29.24
N PHE A 29 -2.62 -2.90 29.30
CA PHE A 29 -3.34 -2.48 30.50
C PHE A 29 -2.99 -3.44 31.64
N LYS A 30 -2.64 -2.89 32.79
CA LYS A 30 -2.45 -3.70 33.98
C LYS A 30 -3.80 -4.27 34.39
N GLN A 31 -3.80 -5.49 34.92
CA GLN A 31 -5.04 -6.13 35.39
C GLN A 31 -5.83 -5.27 36.39
N SER A 32 -5.13 -4.42 37.16
CA SER A 32 -5.74 -3.44 38.06
C SER A 32 -6.53 -2.35 37.32
N GLU A 33 -6.00 -1.82 36.21
CA GLU A 33 -6.68 -0.80 35.40
C GLU A 33 -7.89 -1.40 34.69
N LEU A 34 -7.77 -2.64 34.24
CA LEU A 34 -8.86 -3.38 33.61
C LEU A 34 -10.01 -3.63 34.62
N ASN A 35 -9.68 -4.00 35.86
CA ASN A 35 -10.67 -4.13 36.94
C ASN A 35 -11.36 -2.80 37.28
N GLU A 36 -10.63 -1.68 37.20
CA GLU A 36 -11.18 -0.35 37.47
C GLU A 36 -12.15 0.11 36.36
N ILE A 37 -11.81 -0.14 35.10
CA ILE A 37 -12.67 0.13 33.94
C ILE A 37 -13.95 -0.71 34.03
N VAL A 38 -13.82 -2.02 34.28
CA VAL A 38 -14.97 -2.92 34.43
C VAL A 38 -15.82 -2.52 35.64
N GLY A 39 -15.19 -2.12 36.75
CA GLY A 39 -15.87 -1.63 37.95
C GLY A 39 -16.69 -0.37 37.68
N ARG A 40 -16.11 0.60 36.96
CA ARG A 40 -16.78 1.86 36.60
C ARG A 40 -17.96 1.60 35.66
N ALA A 41 -17.77 0.81 34.61
CA ALA A 41 -18.83 0.46 33.66
C ALA A 41 -19.98 -0.29 34.35
N LYS A 42 -19.68 -1.22 35.27
CA LYS A 42 -20.69 -1.94 36.05
C LYS A 42 -21.48 -0.99 36.96
N HIS A 43 -20.80 -0.03 37.61
CA HIS A 43 -21.47 0.94 38.47
C HIS A 43 -22.40 1.86 37.68
N GLU A 44 -21.96 2.34 36.51
CA GLU A 44 -22.75 3.19 35.62
C GLU A 44 -23.98 2.46 35.06
N ALA A 45 -23.84 1.18 34.69
CA ALA A 45 -24.96 0.35 34.26
C ALA A 45 -25.99 0.13 35.38
N VAL A 46 -25.54 -0.11 36.62
CA VAL A 46 -26.44 -0.26 37.77
C VAL A 46 -27.14 1.06 38.11
N GLU A 47 -26.43 2.19 38.03
CA GLU A 47 -26.99 3.49 38.33
C GLU A 47 -28.02 3.94 37.28
N SER A 48 -27.73 3.74 36.00
CA SER A 48 -28.66 4.02 34.90
C SER A 48 -29.92 3.15 34.98
N PHE A 49 -29.79 1.86 35.28
CA PHE A 49 -30.92 0.97 35.51
C PHE A 49 -31.79 1.43 36.70
N LYS A 50 -31.16 1.84 37.81
CA LYS A 50 -31.86 2.34 38.99
C LYS A 50 -32.62 3.65 38.70
N ARG A 51 -32.06 4.55 37.89
CA ARG A 51 -32.74 5.77 37.44
C ARG A 51 -33.95 5.45 36.56
N GLN A 52 -33.81 4.47 35.66
CA GLN A 52 -34.91 4.04 34.79
C GLN A 52 -36.06 3.43 35.60
N GLN A 53 -35.75 2.63 36.63
CA GLN A 53 -36.78 2.07 37.53
C GLN A 53 -37.51 3.15 38.34
N GLN A 54 -36.81 4.20 38.77
CA GLN A 54 -37.42 5.31 39.53
C GLN A 54 -38.28 6.23 38.65
N GLN A 55 -37.98 6.37 37.36
CA GLN A 55 -38.82 7.17 36.45
C GLN A 55 -40.15 6.52 36.07
N VAL A 56 -40.29 5.19 36.22
CA VAL A 56 -41.55 4.48 35.92
C VAL A 56 -42.56 4.53 37.09
N GLN A 57 -42.19 5.10 38.25
CA GLN A 57 -43.07 5.28 39.42
C GLN A 57 -43.69 6.69 39.56
N GLN A 58 -44.00 7.37 38.46
CA GLN A 58 -45.00 8.45 38.53
C GLN A 58 -46.42 7.88 38.32
N PRO A 59 -47.35 8.08 39.27
CA PRO A 59 -48.68 7.51 39.22
C PRO A 59 -49.57 8.37 38.31
N GLN A 60 -49.77 7.95 37.06
CA GLN A 60 -50.93 8.37 36.28
C GLN A 60 -51.90 7.19 36.20
N GLN A 61 -53.03 7.37 36.86
CA GLN A 61 -54.16 6.44 36.87
C GLN A 61 -54.69 6.25 35.44
N ALA A 62 -54.33 5.15 34.80
CA ALA A 62 -55.08 4.58 33.70
C ALA A 62 -55.02 3.05 33.85
N ALA A 63 -56.12 2.51 34.37
CA ALA A 63 -56.35 1.08 34.45
C ALA A 63 -56.48 0.51 33.04
N ASN A 64 -55.44 -0.16 32.55
CA ASN A 64 -55.58 -1.32 31.68
C ASN A 64 -54.27 -2.12 31.62
N SER A 65 -54.30 -3.28 32.29
CA SER A 65 -53.46 -4.45 32.02
C SER A 65 -51.94 -4.23 32.02
N GLN A 66 -51.35 -4.01 33.20
CA GLN A 66 -49.93 -4.31 33.43
C GLN A 66 -49.70 -5.81 33.18
N ARG A 67 -49.26 -6.16 31.96
CA ARG A 67 -48.58 -7.43 31.72
C ARG A 67 -47.24 -7.34 32.44
N TYR A 68 -47.16 -7.92 33.63
CA TYR A 68 -45.88 -8.19 34.28
C TYR A 68 -45.07 -9.06 33.32
N LEU A 69 -44.06 -8.47 32.68
CA LEU A 69 -43.05 -9.22 31.95
C LEU A 69 -42.45 -10.20 32.94
N SER A 70 -42.45 -11.48 32.57
CA SER A 70 -41.83 -12.50 33.41
C SER A 70 -40.33 -12.18 33.55
N GLU A 71 -39.72 -12.58 34.66
CA GLU A 71 -38.26 -12.46 34.84
C GLU A 71 -37.49 -13.11 33.67
N GLU A 72 -38.09 -14.12 33.07
CA GLU A 72 -37.59 -14.85 31.91
C GLU A 72 -37.62 -14.00 30.62
N ASP A 73 -38.67 -13.19 30.42
CA ASP A 73 -38.73 -12.23 29.31
C ASP A 73 -37.67 -11.13 29.46
N ILE A 74 -37.41 -10.66 30.69
CA ILE A 74 -36.36 -9.66 30.95
C ILE A 74 -34.98 -10.23 30.65
N LYS A 75 -34.70 -11.48 31.08
CA LYS A 75 -33.43 -12.15 30.77
C LYS A 75 -33.26 -12.35 29.26
N ARG A 76 -34.33 -12.71 28.54
CA ARG A 76 -34.28 -12.87 27.08
C ARG A 76 -33.96 -11.56 26.38
N VAL A 77 -34.66 -10.47 26.73
CA VAL A 77 -34.41 -9.14 26.15
C VAL A 77 -32.99 -8.65 26.48
N ALA A 78 -32.52 -8.84 27.71
CA ALA A 78 -31.16 -8.47 28.10
C ALA A 78 -30.09 -9.28 27.34
N ALA A 79 -30.31 -10.58 27.12
CA ALA A 79 -29.41 -11.42 26.35
C ALA A 79 -29.37 -11.03 24.86
N GLU A 80 -30.52 -10.66 24.30
CA GLU A 80 -30.64 -10.20 22.91
C GLU A 80 -29.89 -8.87 22.70
N GLU A 81 -30.09 -7.88 23.58
CA GLU A 81 -29.37 -6.61 23.53
C GLU A 81 -27.86 -6.79 23.72
N LEU A 82 -27.44 -7.65 24.66
CA LEU A 82 -26.02 -7.95 24.85
C LEU A 82 -25.41 -8.62 23.62
N SER A 83 -26.14 -9.55 22.99
CA SER A 83 -25.69 -10.20 21.76
C SER A 83 -25.55 -9.21 20.61
N ARG A 84 -26.51 -8.27 20.50
CA ARG A 84 -26.46 -7.22 19.49
C ARG A 84 -25.27 -6.28 19.70
N GLN A 85 -25.09 -5.78 20.92
CA GLN A 85 -23.96 -4.91 21.26
C GLN A 85 -22.62 -5.60 20.99
N LYS A 86 -22.50 -6.89 21.33
CA LYS A 86 -21.29 -7.66 21.04
C LYS A 86 -21.02 -7.75 19.54
N SER A 87 -22.04 -8.02 18.74
CA SER A 87 -21.90 -8.09 17.28
C SER A 87 -21.52 -6.75 16.65
N GLU A 88 -22.06 -5.64 17.16
CA GLU A 88 -21.71 -4.28 16.72
C GLU A 88 -20.27 -3.94 17.07
N TRP A 89 -19.83 -4.28 18.29
CA TRP A 89 -18.45 -4.08 18.73
C TRP A 89 -17.44 -4.92 17.94
N GLU A 90 -17.75 -6.19 17.66
CA GLU A 90 -16.90 -7.05 16.83
C GLU A 90 -16.76 -6.49 15.41
N LYS A 91 -17.85 -5.99 14.83
CA LYS A 91 -17.84 -5.35 13.52
C LYS A 91 -17.00 -4.07 13.52
N GLU A 92 -17.21 -3.17 14.48
CA GLU A 92 -16.45 -1.92 14.60
C GLU A 92 -14.95 -2.22 14.81
N SER A 93 -14.62 -3.18 15.66
CA SER A 93 -13.24 -3.57 15.93
C SER A 93 -12.56 -4.11 14.67
N LEU A 94 -13.27 -4.91 13.86
CA LEU A 94 -12.74 -5.43 12.59
C LEU A 94 -12.53 -4.31 11.57
N GLU A 95 -13.50 -3.40 11.42
CA GLU A 95 -13.39 -2.25 10.51
C GLU A 95 -12.23 -1.34 10.91
N ARG A 96 -12.05 -1.08 12.21
CA ARG A 96 -10.92 -0.30 12.72
C ARG A 96 -9.58 -0.97 12.43
N ALA A 97 -9.47 -2.27 12.70
CA ALA A 97 -8.25 -3.02 12.41
C ALA A 97 -7.90 -3.02 10.91
N TYR A 98 -8.91 -3.12 10.04
CA TYR A 98 -8.72 -3.03 8.60
C TYR A 98 -8.26 -1.64 8.16
N ALA A 99 -8.85 -0.58 8.72
CA ALA A 99 -8.46 0.80 8.42
C ALA A 99 -7.01 1.09 8.87
N GLU A 100 -6.61 0.62 10.05
CA GLU A 100 -5.24 0.75 10.56
C GLU A 100 -4.23 0.00 9.69
N ALA A 101 -4.56 -1.22 9.26
CA ALA A 101 -3.73 -1.99 8.34
C ALA A 101 -3.57 -1.29 6.99
N ALA A 102 -4.66 -0.76 6.41
CA ALA A 102 -4.63 -0.02 5.17
C ALA A 102 -3.76 1.26 5.29
N GLN A 103 -3.88 1.99 6.41
CA GLN A 103 -3.08 3.18 6.66
C GLN A 103 -1.58 2.84 6.73
N ARG A 104 -1.23 1.75 7.41
CA ARG A 104 0.16 1.27 7.50
C ARG A 104 0.74 0.91 6.12
N ILE A 105 -0.05 0.29 5.25
CA ILE A 105 0.35 -0.03 3.88
C ILE A 105 0.64 1.26 3.11
N VAL A 106 -0.24 2.26 3.20
CA VAL A 106 -0.08 3.56 2.52
C VAL A 106 1.17 4.30 3.02
N ASP A 107 1.43 4.30 4.33
CA ASP A 107 2.59 4.97 4.90
C ASP A 107 3.90 4.29 4.49
N THR A 108 3.92 2.95 4.51
CA THR A 108 5.06 2.15 4.02
C THR A 108 5.31 2.41 2.53
N TYR A 109 4.25 2.43 1.73
CA TYR A 109 4.33 2.75 0.31
C TYR A 109 4.93 4.15 0.08
N LYS A 110 4.38 5.19 0.73
CA LYS A 110 4.88 6.57 0.61
C LYS A 110 6.36 6.68 0.98
N GLN A 111 6.78 6.03 2.07
CA GLN A 111 8.16 6.02 2.51
C GLN A 111 9.09 5.40 1.45
N LYS A 112 8.72 4.25 0.87
CA LYS A 112 9.55 3.60 -0.16
C LYS A 112 9.61 4.42 -1.46
N ILE A 113 8.50 5.02 -1.88
CA ILE A 113 8.41 5.83 -3.10
C ILE A 113 9.20 7.14 -2.99
N ALA A 114 9.30 7.73 -1.80
CA ALA A 114 10.03 8.99 -1.59
C ALA A 114 11.49 8.92 -2.10
N THR A 115 12.15 7.76 -1.98
CA THR A 115 13.52 7.53 -2.47
C THR A 115 13.68 7.67 -3.99
N GLY A 116 12.59 7.53 -4.75
CA GLY A 116 12.61 7.62 -6.22
C GLY A 116 12.84 9.03 -6.75
N LYS A 117 12.42 10.05 -5.98
CA LYS A 117 12.57 11.46 -6.37
C LYS A 117 14.03 11.87 -6.47
N ASP A 118 14.88 11.32 -5.61
CA ASP A 118 16.31 11.60 -5.61
C ASP A 118 17.04 10.88 -6.77
N LYS A 119 16.49 9.73 -7.22
CA LYS A 119 17.11 8.87 -8.24
C LYS A 119 16.74 9.28 -9.67
N TYR A 120 15.53 9.75 -9.91
CA TYR A 120 15.04 10.12 -11.25
C TYR A 120 14.52 11.57 -11.29
N GLN A 121 15.11 12.42 -12.13
CA GLN A 121 14.70 13.83 -12.24
C GLN A 121 13.25 14.01 -12.74
N ASP A 122 12.76 13.08 -13.56
CA ASP A 122 11.40 13.07 -14.12
C ASP A 122 10.42 12.20 -13.31
N PHE A 123 10.80 11.77 -12.10
CA PHE A 123 10.02 10.82 -11.30
C PHE A 123 8.57 11.26 -11.10
N ASP A 124 8.37 12.49 -10.60
CA ASP A 124 7.04 13.00 -10.31
C ASP A 124 6.22 13.15 -11.60
N THR A 125 6.82 13.61 -12.70
CA THR A 125 6.11 13.74 -13.99
C THR A 125 5.62 12.39 -14.52
N VAL A 126 6.47 11.37 -14.47
CA VAL A 126 6.16 10.02 -14.97
C VAL A 126 5.12 9.34 -14.07
N THR A 127 5.34 9.35 -12.76
CA THR A 127 4.48 8.67 -11.78
C THR A 127 3.12 9.35 -11.62
N ASN A 128 3.03 10.68 -11.68
CA ASN A 128 1.76 11.41 -11.63
C ASN A 128 0.85 11.12 -12.84
N SER A 129 1.39 10.55 -13.92
CA SER A 129 0.58 10.15 -15.07
C SER A 129 -0.35 8.97 -14.74
N VAL A 130 -0.05 8.20 -13.70
CA VAL A 130 -0.82 7.04 -13.24
C VAL A 130 -1.42 7.33 -11.87
N ASP A 131 -2.74 7.32 -11.78
CA ASP A 131 -3.42 7.46 -10.50
C ASP A 131 -3.48 6.11 -9.78
N MET A 132 -2.55 5.92 -8.84
CA MET A 132 -2.42 4.68 -8.06
C MET A 132 -3.62 4.39 -7.15
N ARG A 133 -4.53 5.35 -6.96
CA ARG A 133 -5.78 5.12 -6.18
C ARG A 133 -6.70 4.10 -6.84
N TYR A 134 -6.59 3.90 -8.16
CA TYR A 134 -7.34 2.88 -8.88
C TYR A 134 -6.70 1.48 -8.82
N TYR A 135 -5.49 1.35 -8.23
CA TYR A 135 -4.74 0.10 -8.17
C TYR A 135 -4.32 -0.23 -6.72
N PRO A 136 -5.27 -0.36 -5.77
CA PRO A 136 -4.94 -0.59 -4.36
C PRO A 136 -4.16 -1.89 -4.14
N ASN A 137 -4.43 -2.93 -4.93
CA ASN A 137 -3.72 -4.20 -4.84
C ASN A 137 -2.24 -4.05 -5.22
N VAL A 138 -1.95 -3.28 -6.28
CA VAL A 138 -0.58 -2.99 -6.71
C VAL A 138 0.15 -2.15 -5.66
N VAL A 139 -0.53 -1.17 -5.04
CA VAL A 139 0.03 -0.38 -3.93
C VAL A 139 0.43 -1.27 -2.77
N GLN A 140 -0.43 -2.22 -2.38
CA GLN A 140 -0.11 -3.19 -1.35
C GLN A 140 1.11 -4.05 -1.73
N LEU A 141 1.17 -4.55 -2.98
CA LEU A 141 2.30 -5.34 -3.44
C LEU A 141 3.64 -4.58 -3.36
N LEU A 142 3.64 -3.32 -3.77
CA LEU A 142 4.81 -2.43 -3.69
C LEU A 142 5.23 -2.17 -2.24
N ALA A 143 4.26 -2.00 -1.33
CA ALA A 143 4.51 -1.76 0.08
C ALA A 143 5.13 -2.98 0.78
N GLU A 144 4.60 -4.18 0.53
CA GLU A 144 4.92 -5.37 1.33
C GLU A 144 6.03 -6.24 0.74
N TYR A 145 6.10 -6.39 -0.59
CA TYR A 145 6.93 -7.44 -1.22
C TYR A 145 8.14 -6.93 -2.01
N VAL A 146 8.29 -5.61 -2.16
CA VAL A 146 9.33 -5.00 -2.99
C VAL A 146 10.15 -4.01 -2.19
N ASP A 147 11.48 -4.14 -2.22
CA ASP A 147 12.37 -3.19 -1.54
C ASP A 147 12.58 -1.91 -2.36
N ASN A 148 12.76 -2.05 -3.67
CA ASN A 148 12.97 -0.96 -4.63
C ASN A 148 11.65 -0.49 -5.27
N ALA A 149 10.66 -0.21 -4.42
CA ALA A 149 9.31 0.11 -4.88
C ALA A 149 9.27 1.36 -5.78
N SER A 150 10.16 2.33 -5.55
CA SER A 150 10.30 3.53 -6.38
C SER A 150 10.69 3.20 -7.82
N ASP A 151 11.70 2.35 -8.02
CA ASP A 151 12.15 1.95 -9.36
C ASP A 151 11.06 1.14 -10.09
N VAL A 152 10.39 0.23 -9.37
CA VAL A 152 9.29 -0.57 -9.92
C VAL A 152 8.12 0.32 -10.31
N LEU A 153 7.72 1.26 -9.46
CA LEU A 153 6.65 2.21 -9.78
C LEU A 153 6.99 3.03 -11.02
N TYR A 154 8.23 3.48 -11.15
CA TYR A 154 8.69 4.23 -12.30
C TYR A 154 8.63 3.40 -13.59
N ASP A 155 9.07 2.13 -13.58
CA ASP A 155 8.94 1.23 -14.74
C ASP A 155 7.46 0.97 -15.10
N LEU A 156 6.60 0.74 -14.10
CA LEU A 156 5.17 0.51 -14.30
C LEU A 156 4.47 1.75 -14.88
N ALA A 157 4.84 2.95 -14.41
CA ALA A 157 4.30 4.20 -14.91
C ALA A 157 4.71 4.46 -16.37
N LYS A 158 5.94 4.12 -16.76
CA LYS A 158 6.40 4.13 -18.16
C LYS A 158 5.71 3.06 -19.01
N ASN A 159 5.44 1.90 -18.43
CA ASN A 159 4.89 0.73 -19.12
C ASN A 159 3.51 0.34 -18.58
N ARG A 160 2.49 1.16 -18.87
CA ARG A 160 1.11 0.95 -18.37
C ARG A 160 0.53 -0.44 -18.68
N SER A 161 0.95 -1.07 -19.78
CA SER A 161 0.54 -2.44 -20.10
C SER A 161 0.95 -3.43 -19.00
N LYS A 162 2.16 -3.32 -18.44
CA LYS A 162 2.61 -4.16 -17.32
C LYS A 162 1.79 -3.92 -16.06
N LEU A 163 1.44 -2.66 -15.78
CA LEU A 163 0.57 -2.31 -14.65
C LEU A 163 -0.80 -2.99 -14.76
N TYR A 164 -1.44 -2.93 -15.93
CA TYR A 164 -2.73 -3.60 -16.15
C TYR A 164 -2.63 -5.12 -16.05
N GLN A 165 -1.57 -5.71 -16.58
CA GLN A 165 -1.32 -7.16 -16.45
C GLN A 165 -1.17 -7.55 -14.98
N LEU A 166 -0.46 -6.74 -14.21
CA LEU A 166 -0.24 -6.98 -12.79
C LEU A 166 -1.53 -6.82 -11.98
N GLU A 167 -2.33 -5.79 -12.24
CA GLU A 167 -3.65 -5.63 -11.60
C GLU A 167 -4.59 -6.78 -11.95
N SER A 168 -4.60 -7.21 -13.21
CA SER A 168 -5.35 -8.39 -13.63
C SER A 168 -4.87 -9.64 -12.88
N ALA A 169 -3.56 -9.82 -12.71
CA ALA A 169 -3.01 -10.92 -11.94
C ALA A 169 -3.45 -10.85 -10.46
N CYS A 170 -3.43 -9.68 -9.84
CA CYS A 170 -3.89 -9.50 -8.45
C CYS A 170 -5.33 -9.98 -8.24
N GLN A 171 -6.21 -9.72 -9.20
CA GLN A 171 -7.63 -10.09 -9.12
C GLN A 171 -7.89 -11.58 -9.32
N HIS A 172 -7.09 -12.25 -10.17
CA HIS A 172 -7.31 -13.65 -10.53
C HIS A 172 -6.44 -14.62 -9.71
N ASN A 173 -5.16 -14.31 -9.56
CA ASN A 173 -4.21 -15.12 -8.80
C ASN A 173 -3.19 -14.22 -8.07
N PRO A 174 -3.44 -13.86 -6.80
CA PRO A 174 -2.56 -12.96 -6.06
C PRO A 174 -1.14 -13.53 -5.87
N GLN A 175 -0.96 -14.85 -5.87
CA GLN A 175 0.38 -15.46 -5.77
C GLN A 175 1.22 -15.22 -7.02
N ASP A 176 0.61 -15.33 -8.20
CA ASP A 176 1.29 -15.03 -9.47
C ASP A 176 1.66 -13.54 -9.54
N ALA A 177 0.80 -12.66 -9.06
CA ALA A 177 1.08 -11.23 -8.99
C ALA A 177 2.29 -10.92 -8.07
N ILE A 178 2.39 -11.58 -6.91
CA ILE A 178 3.55 -11.46 -6.01
C ILE A 178 4.82 -11.94 -6.73
N TYR A 179 4.75 -13.08 -7.42
CA TYR A 179 5.88 -13.64 -8.17
C TYR A 179 6.34 -12.69 -9.29
N GLU A 180 5.41 -12.20 -10.11
CA GLU A 180 5.70 -11.26 -11.20
C GLU A 180 6.27 -9.93 -10.70
N MET A 181 5.73 -9.42 -9.59
CA MET A 181 6.24 -8.20 -8.95
C MET A 181 7.69 -8.38 -8.45
N LYS A 182 8.00 -9.51 -7.79
CA LYS A 182 9.37 -9.83 -7.34
C LYS A 182 10.33 -9.99 -8.52
N ARG A 183 9.89 -10.69 -9.57
CA ARG A 183 10.68 -10.87 -10.81
C ARG A 183 10.99 -9.52 -11.47
N LEU A 184 10.02 -8.61 -11.52
CA LEU A 184 10.20 -7.26 -12.05
C LEU A 184 11.22 -6.47 -11.22
N SER A 185 11.08 -6.50 -9.91
CA SER A 185 12.03 -5.91 -8.95
C SER A 185 13.47 -6.41 -9.18
N GLU A 186 13.66 -7.73 -9.25
CA GLU A 186 14.97 -8.36 -9.48
C GLU A 186 15.55 -8.00 -10.85
N SER A 187 14.72 -7.98 -11.90
CA SER A 187 15.14 -7.59 -13.24
C SER A 187 15.66 -6.16 -13.28
N ILE A 188 14.98 -5.23 -12.61
CA ILE A 188 15.42 -3.83 -12.52
C ILE A 188 16.74 -3.72 -11.75
N LYS A 189 16.85 -4.38 -10.58
CA LYS A 189 18.11 -4.40 -9.80
C LYS A 189 19.27 -4.98 -10.63
N SER A 190 19.03 -6.07 -11.36
CA SER A 190 20.04 -6.68 -12.23
C SER A 190 20.46 -5.78 -13.39
N ASN A 191 19.53 -5.03 -13.98
CA ASN A 191 19.85 -4.09 -15.05
C ASN A 191 20.63 -2.87 -14.54
N GLU A 192 20.32 -2.41 -13.33
CA GLU A 192 21.05 -1.33 -12.68
C GLU A 192 22.49 -1.74 -12.36
N THR A 193 22.71 -2.92 -11.76
CA THR A 193 24.06 -3.41 -11.48
C THR A 193 24.85 -3.65 -12.77
N ALA A 194 24.22 -4.19 -13.81
CA ALA A 194 24.84 -4.34 -15.13
C ALA A 194 25.25 -2.99 -15.74
N SER A 195 24.46 -1.93 -15.52
CA SER A 195 24.78 -0.58 -16.00
C SER A 195 25.92 0.08 -15.22
N GLN A 196 26.12 -0.29 -13.95
CA GLN A 196 27.21 0.21 -13.11
C GLN A 196 28.55 -0.46 -13.41
N ILE A 197 28.53 -1.71 -13.88
CA ILE A 197 29.72 -2.38 -14.38
C ILE A 197 30.10 -1.69 -15.69
N LYS A 198 30.87 -0.59 -15.57
CA LYS A 198 31.58 0.03 -16.69
C LYS A 198 32.24 -1.10 -17.45
N HIS A 199 31.80 -1.37 -18.68
CA HIS A 199 32.36 -2.41 -19.52
C HIS A 199 33.88 -2.30 -19.42
N ALA A 200 34.52 -3.27 -18.76
CA ALA A 200 35.97 -3.31 -18.67
C ALA A 200 36.47 -3.23 -20.10
N ASN A 201 37.28 -2.19 -20.37
CA ASN A 201 37.78 -1.80 -21.69
C ASN A 201 37.79 -3.01 -22.62
N THR A 202 36.92 -2.99 -23.63
CA THR A 202 36.75 -4.06 -24.63
C THR A 202 38.11 -4.69 -24.84
N PRO A 203 38.31 -5.97 -24.46
CA PRO A 203 39.64 -6.56 -24.34
C PRO A 203 40.37 -6.22 -25.62
N LEU A 204 41.42 -5.39 -25.48
CA LEU A 204 42.14 -4.68 -26.54
C LEU A 204 42.09 -5.57 -27.76
N SER A 205 41.18 -5.23 -28.68
CA SER A 205 40.70 -6.15 -29.72
C SER A 205 41.88 -6.92 -30.23
N GLN A 206 42.00 -8.20 -29.86
CA GLN A 206 43.07 -9.05 -30.35
C GLN A 206 43.07 -8.83 -31.84
N GLN A 207 44.15 -8.21 -32.33
CA GLN A 207 44.23 -7.70 -33.69
C GLN A 207 43.68 -8.79 -34.58
N ARG A 208 42.51 -8.53 -35.17
CA ARG A 208 41.87 -9.46 -36.08
C ARG A 208 42.96 -9.77 -37.10
N PRO A 209 43.51 -11.01 -37.17
CA PRO A 209 44.55 -11.29 -38.12
C PRO A 209 43.98 -10.92 -39.47
N SER A 210 44.60 -9.94 -40.10
CA SER A 210 44.22 -9.46 -41.42
C SER A 210 44.12 -10.69 -42.30
N ASN A 211 42.90 -11.05 -42.69
CA ASN A 211 42.66 -12.16 -43.60
C ASN A 211 43.04 -11.66 -45.01
N THR A 212 44.33 -11.43 -45.21
CA THR A 212 44.92 -11.27 -46.52
C THR A 212 44.91 -12.64 -47.18
N GLY A 213 44.01 -12.80 -48.14
CA GLY A 213 44.10 -13.84 -49.16
C GLY A 213 43.22 -15.07 -48.89
N MET A 214 42.00 -15.03 -49.42
CA MET A 214 41.51 -16.03 -50.38
C MET A 214 40.10 -15.62 -50.82
N ASP A 215 40.07 -14.96 -51.97
CA ASP A 215 39.11 -15.15 -53.06
C ASP A 215 37.68 -15.63 -52.69
N SER A 216 36.76 -14.66 -52.62
CA SER A 216 35.42 -14.66 -53.24
C SER A 216 34.67 -15.98 -53.49
N GLY A 217 34.48 -16.81 -52.47
CA GLY A 217 33.55 -17.95 -52.51
C GLY A 217 32.28 -17.72 -51.69
N LEU A 218 31.55 -16.61 -51.89
CA LEU A 218 30.23 -16.46 -51.25
C LEU A 218 29.30 -17.59 -51.75
N PRO A 219 28.68 -18.39 -50.86
CA PRO A 219 27.70 -19.37 -51.28
C PRO A 219 26.53 -18.61 -51.92
N LEU A 220 26.37 -18.77 -53.24
CA LEU A 220 25.28 -18.12 -53.97
C LEU A 220 23.95 -18.46 -53.29
N SER A 221 23.17 -17.43 -52.96
CA SER A 221 21.86 -17.66 -52.39
C SER A 221 20.97 -18.31 -53.45
N VAL A 222 19.94 -19.05 -53.00
CA VAL A 222 18.95 -19.67 -53.90
C VAL A 222 18.31 -18.64 -54.86
N ARG A 223 18.24 -17.38 -54.44
CA ARG A 223 17.75 -16.27 -55.26
C ARG A 223 18.69 -15.94 -56.43
N ASP A 224 20.00 -16.06 -56.23
CA ASP A 224 21.01 -15.81 -57.28
C ASP A 224 21.05 -16.96 -58.30
N TYR A 225 20.81 -18.20 -57.84
CA TYR A 225 20.69 -19.37 -58.72
C TYR A 225 19.51 -19.26 -59.69
N LYS A 226 18.33 -18.83 -59.21
CA LYS A 226 17.16 -18.61 -60.08
C LYS A 226 17.37 -17.55 -61.15
N ARG A 227 18.26 -16.58 -60.87
CA ARG A 227 18.55 -15.49 -61.80
C ARG A 227 19.56 -15.89 -62.87
N LYS A 228 20.49 -16.79 -62.53
CA LYS A 228 21.55 -17.27 -63.42
C LYS A 228 21.06 -18.31 -64.43
N TYR A 229 20.02 -19.07 -64.10
CA TYR A 229 19.44 -20.09 -64.98
C TYR A 229 17.93 -19.88 -65.17
N PRO A 230 17.52 -18.92 -66.00
CA PRO A 230 16.13 -18.84 -66.44
C PRO A 230 15.86 -20.00 -67.41
N GLY A 231 14.91 -20.86 -67.03
CA GLY A 231 14.32 -21.87 -67.93
C GLY A 231 13.36 -21.23 -68.92
#